data_AF-A0A538RID6-F1
#
_entry.id   AF-A0A538RID6-F1
#
_cell.length_a   1.000
_cell.length_b   1.000
_cell.length_c   1.000
_cell.angle_alpha   90.00
_cell.angle_beta   90.00
_cell.angle_gamma   90.00
#
_symmetry.space_group_name_H-M   'P 1'
#
loop_
_entity.id
_entity.type
_entity.pdbx_description
1 polymer ?
#
loop_
_entity_poly.entity_id
_entity_poly.type
_entity_poly.pdbx_seq_one_letter_code
_entity_poly.pdbx_strand_id
1 'polypeptide(L)'
;MNAVVNHPPEIDPAKDMAGRVKTLDWERVSTDLDAQGCAIIDGLLTPEECDAMAGLCQVDGIFRSRVVMGRHGFGRGEYKYFSYPLPDIVAGLRTSIYLHLVPIANRWNHAMGIDVRFPATHADFIARCHAAGQGRPTPLLLQYEV
;
A
#
# COMPACT_ATOMS: atom_id res chain seq x y z
N MET A 1 35.47 23.20 19.23
CA MET A 1 34.62 23.40 18.04
C MET A 1 34.04 22.04 17.69
N ASN A 2 32.85 21.72 18.22
CA ASN A 2 32.19 20.46 17.93
C ASN A 2 31.19 20.72 16.81
N ALA A 3 31.38 20.03 15.69
CA ALA A 3 30.44 20.08 14.57
C ALA A 3 29.09 19.56 15.06
N VAL A 4 28.07 20.40 14.95
CA VAL A 4 26.67 19.99 15.07
C VAL A 4 26.40 19.10 13.86
N VAL A 5 26.39 17.79 14.09
CA VAL A 5 25.86 16.84 13.11
C VAL A 5 24.36 17.10 13.07
N ASN A 6 23.91 17.86 12.07
CA ASN A 6 22.49 18.02 11.77
C ASN A 6 21.93 16.64 11.41
N HIS A 7 21.34 15.95 12.39
CA HIS A 7 20.43 14.86 12.09
C HIS A 7 19.21 15.47 11.39
N PRO A 8 18.79 14.96 10.22
CA PRO A 8 17.47 15.27 9.71
C PRO A 8 16.42 14.90 10.78
N PRO A 9 15.30 15.64 10.89
CA PRO A 9 14.28 15.29 11.86
C PRO A 9 13.88 13.83 11.66
N GLU A 10 13.81 13.06 12.75
CA GLU A 10 13.27 11.70 12.75
C GLU A 10 11.80 11.75 12.33
N ILE A 11 11.56 11.71 11.02
CA ILE A 11 10.23 11.48 10.47
C ILE A 11 10.04 9.97 10.50
N ASP A 12 9.24 9.49 11.46
CA ASP A 12 8.68 8.14 11.40
C ASP A 12 7.84 8.05 10.11
N PRO A 13 8.32 7.34 9.07
CA PRO A 13 7.69 7.37 7.75
C PRO A 13 6.24 6.88 7.83
N ALA A 14 5.95 5.95 8.75
CA ALA A 14 4.60 5.43 8.93
C ALA A 14 3.64 6.47 9.52
N LYS A 15 4.11 7.33 10.45
CA LYS A 15 3.30 8.43 10.99
C LYS A 15 3.08 9.54 9.97
N ASP A 16 4.06 9.82 9.13
CA ASP A 16 3.92 10.80 8.05
C ASP A 16 2.85 10.36 7.04
N MET A 17 2.86 9.08 6.64
CA MET A 17 1.83 8.55 5.73
C MET A 17 0.42 8.69 6.30
N ALA A 18 0.22 8.44 7.59
CA ALA A 18 -1.10 8.60 8.22
C ALA A 18 -1.59 10.06 8.17
N GLY A 19 -0.69 11.03 8.37
CA GLY A 19 -0.98 12.46 8.26
C GLY A 19 -1.43 12.85 6.85
N ARG A 20 -0.64 12.50 5.83
CA ARG A 20 -0.94 12.80 4.42
C ARG A 20 -2.24 12.15 3.93
N VAL A 21 -2.47 10.90 4.32
CA VAL A 21 -3.68 10.16 3.94
C VAL A 21 -4.93 10.79 4.59
N LYS A 22 -4.82 11.32 5.81
CA LYS A 22 -5.93 11.99 6.49
C LYS A 22 -6.34 13.30 5.81
N THR A 23 -5.42 14.00 5.13
CA THR A 23 -5.71 15.28 4.46
C THR A 23 -6.34 15.13 3.08
N LEU A 24 -6.47 13.90 2.57
CA LEU A 24 -7.09 13.65 1.27
C LEU A 24 -8.58 13.98 1.30
N ASP A 25 -9.09 14.42 0.14
CA ASP A 25 -10.53 14.60 -0.08
C ASP A 25 -11.21 13.23 -0.24
N TRP A 26 -11.54 12.63 0.89
CA TRP A 26 -12.20 11.32 0.94
C TRP A 26 -13.64 11.33 0.43
N GLU A 27 -14.29 12.49 0.38
CA GLU A 27 -15.62 12.63 -0.20
C GLU A 27 -15.53 12.48 -1.73
N ARG A 28 -14.58 13.19 -2.36
CA ARG A 28 -14.29 13.00 -3.79
C ARG A 28 -13.84 11.58 -4.09
N VAL A 29 -12.88 11.04 -3.32
CA VAL A 29 -12.38 9.66 -3.55
C VAL A 29 -13.51 8.64 -3.46
N SER A 30 -14.41 8.76 -2.48
CA SER A 30 -15.59 7.89 -2.34
C SER A 30 -16.55 8.02 -3.53
N THR A 31 -16.79 9.25 -4.00
CA THR A 31 -17.65 9.52 -5.16
C THR A 31 -17.06 8.95 -6.45
N ASP A 32 -15.76 9.13 -6.69
CA ASP A 32 -15.07 8.58 -7.86
C ASP A 32 -15.09 7.05 -7.84
N LEU A 33 -14.84 6.44 -6.67
CA LEU A 33 -14.94 4.99 -6.49
C LEU A 33 -16.36 4.48 -6.77
N ASP A 34 -17.41 5.16 -6.31
CA ASP A 34 -18.80 4.80 -6.57
C ASP A 34 -19.15 4.89 -8.07
N ALA A 35 -18.69 5.95 -8.74
CA ALA A 35 -19.06 6.24 -10.12
C ALA A 35 -18.25 5.44 -11.16
N GLN A 36 -16.97 5.18 -10.88
CA GLN A 36 -16.01 4.70 -11.88
C GLN A 36 -15.30 3.40 -11.46
N GLY A 37 -15.42 2.98 -10.19
CA GLY A 37 -14.69 1.84 -9.64
C GLY A 37 -13.21 2.12 -9.35
N CYS A 38 -12.74 3.37 -9.55
CA CYS A 38 -11.39 3.81 -9.24
C CYS A 38 -11.37 5.30 -8.86
N ALA A 39 -10.30 5.74 -8.19
CA ALA A 39 -10.08 7.15 -7.86
C ALA A 39 -8.59 7.49 -7.99
N ILE A 40 -8.28 8.68 -8.50
CA ILE A 40 -6.92 9.20 -8.60
C ILE A 40 -6.62 10.06 -7.36
N ILE A 41 -5.47 9.83 -6.74
CA ILE A 41 -4.94 10.66 -5.65
C ILE A 41 -3.61 11.25 -6.12
N ASP A 42 -3.60 12.56 -6.36
CA ASP A 42 -2.42 13.26 -6.82
C ASP A 42 -1.46 13.58 -5.66
N GLY A 43 -0.16 13.42 -5.92
CA GLY A 43 0.88 13.85 -4.98
C GLY A 43 0.89 13.12 -3.63
N LEU A 44 0.37 11.88 -3.57
CA LEU A 44 0.38 11.08 -2.34
C LEU A 44 1.82 10.82 -1.84
N LEU A 45 2.72 10.57 -2.78
CA LEU A 45 4.16 10.40 -2.56
C LEU A 45 4.91 11.51 -3.31
N THR A 46 6.02 11.97 -2.74
CA THR A 46 6.92 12.90 -3.42
C THR A 46 7.67 12.18 -4.55
N PRO A 47 8.24 12.91 -5.52
CA PRO A 47 9.10 12.31 -6.53
C PRO A 47 10.25 11.49 -5.94
N GLU A 48 10.89 11.98 -4.88
CA GLU A 48 12.00 11.31 -4.22
C GLU A 48 11.57 10.02 -3.52
N GLU A 49 10.38 10.00 -2.91
CA GLU A 49 9.80 8.79 -2.33
C GLU A 49 9.43 7.76 -3.41
N CYS A 50 8.91 8.22 -4.55
CA CYS A 50 8.66 7.37 -5.71
C CYS A 50 9.96 6.73 -6.23
N ASP A 51 11.03 7.52 -6.38
CA ASP A 51 12.34 7.05 -6.82
C ASP A 51 12.94 6.05 -5.82
N ALA A 52 12.86 6.35 -4.52
CA ALA A 52 13.30 5.44 -3.46
C ALA A 52 12.54 4.11 -3.49
N MET A 53 11.21 4.16 -3.64
CA MET A 53 10.35 2.98 -3.75
C MET A 53 10.66 2.15 -5.00
N ALA A 54 10.90 2.79 -6.14
CA ALA A 54 11.30 2.10 -7.37
C ALA A 54 12.68 1.43 -7.21
N GLY A 55 13.62 2.11 -6.54
CA GLY A 55 14.95 1.59 -6.24
C GLY A 55 14.95 0.31 -5.40
N LEU A 56 13.91 0.08 -4.59
CA LEU A 56 13.76 -1.16 -3.82
C LEU A 56 13.75 -2.42 -4.69
N CYS A 57 13.43 -2.33 -5.98
CA CYS A 57 13.46 -3.49 -6.88
C CYS A 57 14.84 -4.15 -6.94
N GLN A 58 15.91 -3.39 -6.71
CA GLN A 58 17.30 -3.87 -6.74
C GLN A 58 17.80 -4.38 -5.37
N VAL A 59 16.98 -4.30 -4.32
CA VAL A 59 17.35 -4.74 -2.97
C VAL A 59 16.98 -6.22 -2.81
N ASP A 60 17.99 -7.05 -2.56
CA ASP A 60 17.78 -8.47 -2.28
C ASP A 60 17.28 -8.70 -0.85
N GLY A 61 16.60 -9.83 -0.62
CA GLY A 61 16.17 -10.26 0.73
C GLY A 61 14.86 -9.64 1.24
N ILE A 62 14.37 -8.55 0.65
CA ILE A 62 13.08 -7.93 1.01
C ILE A 62 11.89 -8.47 0.23
N PHE A 63 12.12 -9.42 -0.68
CA PHE A 63 11.09 -10.05 -1.51
C PHE A 63 11.03 -11.55 -1.23
N ARG A 64 9.82 -12.07 -1.07
CA ARG A 64 9.61 -13.53 -0.87
C ARG A 64 9.54 -14.31 -2.18
N SER A 65 9.25 -13.63 -3.29
CA SER A 65 9.08 -14.28 -4.59
C SER A 65 9.17 -13.27 -5.72
N ARG A 66 9.74 -13.71 -6.83
CA ARG A 66 9.87 -12.96 -8.09
C ARG A 66 9.17 -13.73 -9.20
N VAL A 67 8.42 -13.03 -10.03
CA VAL A 67 7.83 -13.58 -11.24
C VAL A 67 8.38 -12.83 -12.44
N VAL A 68 8.96 -13.58 -13.38
CA VAL A 68 9.45 -13.06 -14.66
C VAL A 68 8.29 -13.13 -15.65
N MET A 69 7.76 -11.97 -16.04
CA MET A 69 6.51 -11.85 -16.80
C MET A 69 6.59 -12.54 -18.15
N GLY A 70 7.74 -12.47 -18.81
CA GLY A 70 7.98 -13.10 -20.12
C GLY A 70 7.80 -14.61 -20.12
N ARG A 71 7.98 -15.28 -18.97
CA ARG A 71 7.78 -16.73 -18.83
C ARG A 71 6.31 -17.14 -18.79
N HIS A 72 5.41 -16.18 -18.58
CA HIS A 72 3.98 -16.42 -18.41
C HIS A 72 3.13 -15.72 -19.49
N GLY A 73 3.76 -15.10 -20.49
CA GLY A 73 3.05 -14.35 -21.53
C GLY A 73 2.47 -13.01 -21.05
N PHE A 74 2.98 -12.46 -19.95
CA PHE A 74 2.48 -11.21 -19.35
C PHE A 74 3.22 -9.94 -19.82
N GLY A 75 3.99 -10.02 -20.90
CA GLY A 75 4.86 -8.94 -21.37
C GLY A 75 6.31 -9.08 -20.90
N ARG A 76 7.06 -7.97 -20.90
CA ARG A 76 8.49 -7.93 -20.55
C ARG A 76 8.70 -7.22 -19.22
N GLY A 77 9.54 -7.79 -18.35
CA GLY A 77 9.73 -7.33 -16.99
C GLY A 77 9.40 -8.36 -15.91
N GLU A 78 9.23 -7.87 -14.70
CA GLU A 78 9.05 -8.69 -13.50
C GLU A 78 8.22 -8.00 -12.43
N TYR A 79 7.51 -8.81 -11.64
CA TYR A 79 6.97 -8.37 -10.37
C TYR A 79 7.56 -9.17 -9.21
N LYS A 80 7.89 -8.46 -8.13
CA LYS A 80 8.44 -9.02 -6.90
C LYS A 80 7.49 -8.76 -5.76
N TYR A 81 7.09 -9.81 -5.05
CA TYR A 81 6.26 -9.67 -3.85
C TYR A 81 7.14 -9.47 -2.62
N PHE A 82 6.85 -8.45 -1.82
CA PHE A 82 7.58 -8.17 -0.59
C PHE A 82 7.47 -9.34 0.41
N SER A 83 8.48 -9.53 1.25
CA SER A 83 8.41 -10.34 2.47
C SER A 83 7.96 -9.46 3.66
N TYR A 84 7.70 -10.07 4.81
CA TYR A 84 7.60 -9.31 6.07
C TYR A 84 9.01 -9.16 6.69
N PRO A 85 9.29 -8.06 7.41
CA PRO A 85 8.46 -6.86 7.52
C PRO A 85 8.37 -6.09 6.18
N LEU A 86 7.28 -5.37 5.98
CA LEU A 86 7.10 -4.52 4.80
C LEU A 86 7.92 -3.22 4.97
N PRO A 87 8.35 -2.56 3.86
CA PRO A 87 8.87 -1.20 3.94
C PRO A 87 7.88 -0.25 4.63
N ASP A 88 8.39 0.67 5.45
CA ASP A 88 7.55 1.51 6.33
C ASP A 88 6.51 2.33 5.57
N ILE A 89 6.86 2.89 4.40
CA ILE A 89 5.92 3.61 3.53
C ILE A 89 4.76 2.70 3.11
N VAL A 90 5.05 1.45 2.70
CA VAL A 90 4.03 0.49 2.27
C VAL A 90 3.14 0.07 3.44
N ALA A 91 3.74 -0.21 4.61
CA ALA A 91 3.01 -0.58 5.81
C ALA A 91 2.11 0.57 6.31
N GLY A 92 2.63 1.79 6.31
CA GLY A 92 1.95 3.02 6.70
C GLY A 92 0.75 3.29 5.80
N LEU A 93 0.96 3.36 4.48
CA LEU A 93 -0.10 3.60 3.50
C LEU A 93 -1.22 2.57 3.59
N ARG A 94 -0.88 1.27 3.66
CA ARG A 94 -1.91 0.21 3.78
C ARG A 94 -2.78 0.39 5.01
N THR A 95 -2.16 0.71 6.14
CA THR A 95 -2.87 0.85 7.41
C THR A 95 -3.74 2.10 7.43
N SER A 96 -3.22 3.23 6.94
CA SER A 96 -3.96 4.50 6.94
C SER A 96 -5.09 4.52 5.90
N ILE A 97 -4.84 4.07 4.66
CA ILE A 97 -5.86 4.03 3.59
C ILE A 97 -7.00 3.08 3.96
N TYR A 98 -6.70 1.93 4.56
CA TYR A 98 -7.71 0.94 4.95
C TYR A 98 -8.83 1.56 5.81
N LEU A 99 -8.49 2.43 6.77
CA LEU A 99 -9.48 3.06 7.66
C LEU A 99 -10.56 3.84 6.89
N HIS A 100 -10.20 4.42 5.75
CA HIS A 100 -11.11 5.20 4.92
C HIS A 100 -11.84 4.34 3.87
N LEU A 101 -11.26 3.21 3.45
CA LEU A 101 -11.89 2.29 2.50
C LEU A 101 -12.92 1.36 3.14
N VAL A 102 -12.76 1.00 4.42
CA VAL A 102 -13.69 0.08 5.11
C VAL A 102 -15.15 0.54 5.08
N PRO A 103 -15.48 1.81 5.42
CA PRO A 103 -16.85 2.29 5.35
C PRO A 103 -17.44 2.17 3.94
N ILE A 104 -16.65 2.47 2.91
CA ILE A 104 -17.05 2.39 1.49
C ILE A 104 -17.35 0.93 1.12
N ALA A 105 -16.41 0.02 1.40
CA ALA A 105 -16.57 -1.41 1.09
C ALA A 105 -17.76 -2.04 1.84
N ASN A 106 -17.98 -1.67 3.10
CA ASN A 106 -19.12 -2.15 3.87
C ASN A 106 -20.46 -1.58 3.36
N ARG A 107 -20.49 -0.31 2.92
CA ARG A 107 -21.65 0.29 2.24
C ARG A 107 -22.01 -0.45 0.96
N TRP A 108 -21.01 -0.76 0.14
CA TRP A 108 -21.21 -1.55 -1.09
C TRP A 108 -21.73 -2.94 -0.80
N ASN A 109 -21.11 -3.67 0.14
CA ASN A 109 -21.59 -5.00 0.52
C ASN A 109 -23.04 -4.96 1.01
N HIS A 110 -23.41 -3.94 1.81
CA HIS A 110 -24.79 -3.75 2.22
C HIS A 110 -25.74 -3.53 1.04
N ALA A 111 -25.40 -2.61 0.11
CA ALA A 111 -26.22 -2.32 -1.06
C ALA A 111 -26.39 -3.53 -2.01
N MET A 112 -25.37 -4.40 -2.09
CA MET A 112 -25.40 -5.61 -2.91
C MET A 112 -26.02 -6.83 -2.20
N GLY A 113 -26.46 -6.70 -0.94
CA GLY A 113 -26.97 -7.84 -0.17
C GLY A 113 -25.91 -8.88 0.18
N ILE A 114 -24.63 -8.49 0.24
CA ILE A 114 -23.52 -9.33 0.68
C ILE A 114 -23.37 -9.16 2.19
N ASP A 115 -23.48 -10.26 2.95
CA ASP A 115 -23.46 -10.22 4.42
C ASP A 115 -22.06 -9.98 5.03
N VAL A 116 -21.01 -10.10 4.21
CA VAL A 116 -19.63 -9.91 4.68
C VAL A 116 -19.41 -8.46 5.11
N ARG A 117 -18.87 -8.26 6.32
CA ARG A 117 -18.35 -6.96 6.79
C ARG A 117 -16.86 -7.04 7.05
N PHE A 118 -16.15 -6.02 6.62
CA PHE A 118 -14.74 -5.81 6.90
C PHE A 118 -14.59 -5.17 8.30
N PRO A 119 -13.62 -5.63 9.11
CA PRO A 119 -13.41 -5.10 10.46
C PRO A 119 -12.88 -3.66 10.43
N ALA A 120 -13.01 -2.95 11.55
CA ALA A 120 -12.67 -1.53 11.63
C ALA A 120 -11.18 -1.25 11.41
N THR A 121 -10.29 -2.19 11.76
CA THR A 121 -8.83 -1.98 11.67
C THR A 121 -8.17 -2.90 10.65
N HIS A 122 -7.09 -2.41 10.04
CA HIS A 122 -6.29 -3.19 9.09
C HIS A 122 -5.66 -4.41 9.78
N ALA A 123 -5.25 -4.26 11.05
CA ALA A 123 -4.68 -5.35 11.84
C ALA A 123 -5.68 -6.50 12.05
N ASP A 124 -6.94 -6.19 12.38
CA ASP A 124 -7.99 -7.20 12.53
C ASP A 124 -8.29 -7.91 11.21
N PHE A 125 -8.26 -7.17 10.09
CA PHE A 125 -8.43 -7.77 8.77
C PHE A 125 -7.29 -8.73 8.43
N ILE A 126 -6.04 -8.35 8.71
CA ILE A 126 -4.88 -9.22 8.55
C ILE A 126 -5.00 -10.46 9.45
N ALA A 127 -5.41 -10.31 10.70
CA ALA A 127 -5.63 -11.43 11.61
C ALA A 127 -6.70 -12.39 11.08
N ARG A 128 -7.81 -11.87 10.54
CA ARG A 128 -8.84 -12.66 9.87
C ARG A 128 -8.29 -13.42 8.65
N CYS A 129 -7.48 -12.77 7.82
CA CYS A 129 -6.83 -13.42 6.67
C CYS A 129 -5.88 -14.53 7.12
N HIS A 130 -5.06 -14.29 8.15
CA HIS A 130 -4.16 -15.30 8.71
C HIS A 130 -4.92 -16.50 9.29
N ALA A 131 -6.02 -16.27 10.01
CA ALA A 131 -6.90 -17.33 10.50
C ALA A 131 -7.51 -18.17 9.36
N ALA A 132 -7.71 -17.57 8.19
CA ALA A 132 -8.16 -18.24 6.97
C ALA A 132 -7.02 -18.88 6.14
N GLY A 133 -5.79 -18.93 6.67
CA GLY A 133 -4.62 -19.52 6.01
C GLY A 133 -3.90 -18.60 5.01
N GLN A 134 -4.33 -17.34 4.89
CA GLN A 134 -3.72 -16.34 4.01
C GLN A 134 -2.60 -15.57 4.72
N GLY A 135 -1.48 -16.23 5.01
CA GLY A 135 -0.36 -15.65 5.78
C GLY A 135 0.68 -14.86 4.99
N ARG A 136 0.57 -14.78 3.66
CA ARG A 136 1.59 -14.14 2.80
C ARG A 136 1.24 -12.66 2.57
N PRO A 137 2.20 -11.72 2.65
CA PRO A 137 1.93 -10.31 2.33
C PRO A 137 1.39 -10.17 0.90
N THR A 138 0.51 -9.24 0.60
CA THR A 138 0.07 -9.01 -0.79
C THR A 138 0.79 -7.90 -1.57
N PRO A 139 1.58 -6.98 -0.98
CA PRO A 139 2.27 -5.94 -1.76
C PRO A 139 3.30 -6.52 -2.72
N LEU A 140 3.41 -5.89 -3.88
CA LEU A 140 4.42 -6.17 -4.89
C LEU A 140 4.97 -4.88 -5.46
N LEU A 141 6.15 -4.96 -6.06
CA LEU A 141 6.72 -3.96 -6.93
C LEU A 141 6.83 -4.54 -8.34
N LEU A 142 6.50 -3.73 -9.34
CA LEU A 142 6.51 -4.11 -10.75
C LEU A 142 7.58 -3.28 -11.47
N GLN A 143 8.44 -3.96 -12.22
CA GLN A 143 9.45 -3.34 -13.07
C GLN A 143 9.25 -3.84 -14.50
N TYR A 144 9.01 -2.90 -15.43
CA TYR A 144 8.99 -3.20 -16.85
C TYR A 144 10.41 -3.14 -17.42
N GLU A 145 10.70 -4.04 -18.35
CA GLU A 145 11.86 -3.94 -19.21
C GLU A 145 11.48 -3.10 -20.44
N VAL A 146 12.31 -2.11 -20.76
CA VAL A 146 12.20 -1.30 -21.99
C VAL A 146 12.74 -2.09 -23.17
#